data_AF-A0A369K6S6-F1
#
_entry.id   AF-A0A369K6S6-F1
#
_cell.length_a   1.000
_cell.length_b   1.000
_cell.length_c   1.000
_cell.angle_alpha   90.00
_cell.angle_beta   90.00
_cell.angle_gamma   90.00
#
_symmetry.space_group_name_H-M   'P 1'
#
loop_
_entity.id
_entity.type
_entity.pdbx_description
1 polymer ?
#
loop_
_entity_poly.entity_id
_entity_poly.type
_entity_poly.pdbx_seq_one_letter_code
_entity_poly.pdbx_strand_id
1 'polypeptide(L)'
;MLSSRLLLLKTVSKASYALLVLITIVATGLSCTALLAQAVRTAPNQSWAKNVNALVVGASYAVVLIASLLYCGKRRIAIRLRLQRISKANRAIGRGDLPEAVHQYVAQEYVRSCLISFESLPKDAFHEGWGRPGTKYSGIRFRRALLDTIPTIDALAHVIIPTHPISKPHARMLHHFRFILPLLPVDEDGLTPLHYYDSAIQLARNGDGELAENEFEAGFGAAQEIEKCLNECRLEMLEDSSTQLDGTSLT
;
A
#
# COMPACT_ATOMS: atom_id res chain seq x y z
N MET A 1 7.72 -33.76 -18.28
CA MET A 1 6.28 -33.38 -18.23
C MET A 1 6.00 -31.88 -18.00
N LEU A 2 6.81 -31.13 -17.22
CA LEU A 2 6.57 -29.68 -16.99
C LEU A 2 6.71 -28.80 -18.25
N SER A 3 7.66 -29.12 -19.13
CA SER A 3 7.94 -28.37 -20.38
C SER A 3 6.72 -28.30 -21.32
N SER A 4 6.04 -29.42 -21.53
CA SER A 4 4.88 -29.50 -22.42
C SER A 4 3.70 -28.66 -21.93
N ARG A 5 3.46 -28.60 -20.61
CA ARG A 5 2.39 -27.77 -20.01
C ARG A 5 2.68 -26.27 -20.17
N LEU A 6 3.94 -25.87 -19.99
CA LEU A 6 4.37 -24.48 -20.21
C LEU A 6 4.23 -24.04 -21.66
N LEU A 7 4.57 -24.92 -22.61
CA LEU A 7 4.37 -24.66 -24.04
C LEU A 7 2.88 -24.54 -24.38
N LEU A 8 2.03 -25.41 -23.82
CA LEU A 8 0.57 -25.37 -24.02
C LEU A 8 -0.05 -24.07 -23.48
N LEU A 9 0.28 -23.67 -22.25
CA LEU A 9 -0.17 -22.42 -21.64
C LEU A 9 0.24 -21.19 -22.47
N LYS A 10 1.47 -21.19 -23.00
CA LYS A 10 1.98 -20.11 -23.86
C LYS A 10 1.22 -20.05 -25.19
N THR A 11 0.87 -21.19 -25.76
CA THR A 11 0.09 -21.26 -27.01
C THR A 11 -1.35 -20.82 -26.79
N VAL A 12 -2.00 -21.26 -25.71
CA VAL A 12 -3.36 -20.87 -25.33
C VAL A 12 -3.44 -19.37 -25.02
N SER A 13 -2.46 -18.81 -24.31
CA SER A 13 -2.40 -17.37 -24.03
C SER A 13 -2.26 -16.54 -25.31
N LYS A 14 -1.43 -16.98 -26.26
CA LYS A 14 -1.30 -16.30 -27.56
C LYS A 14 -2.57 -16.42 -28.41
N ALA A 15 -3.18 -17.60 -28.44
CA ALA A 15 -4.41 -17.85 -29.19
C ALA A 15 -5.59 -17.03 -28.63
N SER A 16 -5.78 -17.01 -27.31
CA SER A 16 -6.82 -16.22 -26.65
C SER A 16 -6.63 -14.73 -26.87
N TYR A 17 -5.40 -14.21 -26.77
CA TYR A 17 -5.12 -12.81 -27.10
C TYR A 17 -5.45 -12.48 -28.58
N ALA A 18 -5.04 -13.33 -29.52
CA ALA A 18 -5.33 -13.15 -30.94
C ALA A 18 -6.85 -13.17 -31.22
N LEU A 19 -7.58 -14.08 -30.58
CA LEU A 19 -9.02 -14.20 -30.69
C LEU A 19 -9.74 -12.97 -30.13
N LEU A 20 -9.34 -12.47 -28.96
CA LEU A 20 -9.90 -11.23 -28.40
C LEU A 20 -9.66 -10.03 -29.31
N VAL A 21 -8.44 -9.88 -29.85
CA VAL A 21 -8.13 -8.81 -30.80
C VAL A 21 -9.00 -8.93 -32.07
N LEU A 22 -9.13 -10.14 -32.62
CA LEU A 22 -9.98 -10.38 -33.80
C LEU A 22 -11.43 -9.99 -33.52
N ILE A 23 -11.99 -10.41 -32.39
CA ILE A 23 -13.38 -10.08 -31.99
C ILE A 23 -13.54 -8.55 -31.86
N THR A 24 -12.58 -7.86 -31.24
CA THR A 24 -12.67 -6.40 -31.12
C THR A 24 -12.62 -5.68 -32.47
N ILE A 25 -11.78 -6.14 -33.41
CA ILE A 25 -11.71 -5.59 -34.77
C ILE A 25 -13.01 -5.82 -35.53
N VAL A 26 -13.57 -7.03 -35.45
CA VAL A 26 -14.84 -7.36 -36.12
C VAL A 26 -15.99 -6.56 -35.53
N ALA A 27 -16.10 -6.49 -34.20
CA ALA A 27 -17.16 -5.75 -33.53
C ALA A 27 -17.12 -4.25 -33.86
N THR A 28 -15.94 -3.63 -33.84
CA THR A 28 -15.76 -2.21 -34.18
C THR A 28 -15.96 -1.93 -35.67
N GLY A 29 -15.57 -2.85 -36.55
CA GLY A 29 -15.85 -2.75 -37.99
C GLY A 29 -17.35 -2.84 -38.29
N LEU A 30 -18.04 -3.80 -37.67
CA LEU A 30 -19.49 -3.95 -37.80
C LEU A 30 -20.24 -2.74 -37.23
N SER A 31 -19.82 -2.20 -36.07
CA SER A 31 -20.43 -0.99 -35.51
C SER A 31 -20.26 0.23 -36.41
N CYS A 32 -19.07 0.39 -37.00
CA CYS A 32 -18.77 1.49 -37.93
C CYS A 32 -19.64 1.41 -39.19
N THR A 33 -19.69 0.23 -39.84
CA THR A 33 -20.50 0.04 -41.05
C THR A 33 -21.99 0.21 -40.78
N ALA A 34 -22.50 -0.26 -39.63
CA ALA A 34 -23.90 -0.08 -39.24
C ALA A 34 -24.25 1.40 -39.03
N LEU A 35 -23.40 2.17 -38.33
CA LEU A 35 -23.63 3.60 -38.09
C LEU A 35 -23.51 4.43 -39.37
N LEU A 36 -22.58 4.10 -40.27
CA LEU A 36 -22.50 4.74 -41.59
C LEU A 36 -23.74 4.43 -42.43
N ALA A 37 -24.20 3.17 -42.43
CA ALA A 37 -25.43 2.79 -43.12
C ALA A 37 -26.66 3.51 -42.56
N GLN A 38 -26.75 3.68 -41.24
CA GLN A 38 -27.80 4.47 -40.59
C GLN A 38 -27.70 5.95 -40.97
N ALA A 39 -26.51 6.55 -40.91
CA ALA A 39 -26.30 7.96 -41.25
C ALA A 39 -26.68 8.28 -42.71
N VAL A 40 -26.45 7.36 -43.65
CA VAL A 40 -26.83 7.52 -45.06
C VAL A 40 -28.34 7.38 -45.26
N ARG A 41 -28.99 6.45 -44.55
CA ARG A 41 -30.45 6.23 -44.64
C ARG A 41 -31.27 7.36 -44.04
N THR A 42 -30.77 8.04 -43.03
CA THR A 42 -31.46 9.16 -42.38
C THR A 42 -31.19 10.52 -43.03
N ALA A 43 -30.37 10.58 -44.09
CA ALA A 43 -30.07 11.82 -44.78
C ALA A 43 -31.18 12.21 -45.78
N PRO A 44 -31.58 13.49 -45.87
CA PRO A 44 -32.71 13.95 -46.67
C PRO A 44 -32.57 13.70 -48.17
N ASN A 45 -31.33 13.59 -48.67
CA ASN A 45 -31.05 13.40 -50.10
C ASN A 45 -30.58 11.97 -50.42
N GLN A 46 -30.53 11.08 -49.42
CA GLN A 46 -30.01 9.70 -49.51
C GLN A 46 -28.66 9.58 -50.25
N SER A 47 -27.86 10.65 -50.23
CA SER A 47 -26.62 10.77 -51.00
C SER A 47 -25.41 10.87 -50.08
N TRP A 48 -24.31 10.26 -50.52
CA TRP A 48 -23.06 10.22 -49.76
C TRP A 48 -22.30 11.56 -49.80
N ALA A 49 -22.51 12.38 -50.84
CA ALA A 49 -21.67 13.52 -51.15
C ALA A 49 -21.92 14.77 -50.27
N LYS A 50 -23.08 14.88 -49.60
CA LYS A 50 -23.45 16.05 -48.78
C LYS A 50 -23.91 15.66 -47.37
N ASN A 51 -23.40 14.56 -46.82
CA ASN A 51 -23.82 14.05 -45.52
C ASN A 51 -22.77 14.33 -44.43
N VAL A 52 -22.98 15.42 -43.69
CA VAL A 52 -22.10 15.83 -42.57
C VAL A 52 -22.07 14.78 -41.45
N ASN A 53 -23.19 14.10 -41.19
CA ASN A 53 -23.26 13.06 -40.15
C ASN A 53 -22.36 11.86 -40.50
N ALA A 54 -22.36 11.43 -41.76
CA ALA A 54 -21.48 10.36 -42.21
C ALA A 54 -19.99 10.75 -42.09
N LEU A 55 -19.66 12.02 -42.38
CA LEU A 55 -18.30 12.55 -42.23
C LEU A 55 -17.85 12.58 -40.77
N VAL A 56 -18.70 13.06 -39.84
CA VAL A 56 -18.38 13.12 -38.40
C VAL A 56 -18.20 11.71 -37.82
N VAL A 57 -19.09 10.77 -38.18
CA VAL A 57 -18.96 9.36 -37.77
C VAL A 57 -17.65 8.79 -38.30
N GLY A 58 -17.37 8.92 -39.60
CA GLY A 58 -16.12 8.44 -40.19
C GLY A 58 -14.87 9.02 -39.53
N ALA A 59 -14.85 10.33 -39.28
CA ALA A 59 -13.75 11.03 -38.63
C ALA A 59 -13.51 10.54 -37.20
N SER A 60 -14.57 10.31 -36.41
CA SER A 60 -14.46 9.80 -35.04
C SER A 60 -13.81 8.42 -34.96
N TYR A 61 -14.19 7.50 -35.86
CA TYR A 61 -13.57 6.16 -35.93
C TYR A 61 -12.12 6.23 -36.44
N ALA A 62 -11.80 7.15 -37.34
CA ALA A 62 -10.43 7.36 -37.80
C ALA A 62 -9.50 7.83 -36.66
N VAL A 63 -9.98 8.75 -35.80
CA VAL A 63 -9.22 9.19 -34.62
C VAL A 63 -8.99 8.05 -33.64
N VAL A 64 -10.01 7.24 -33.35
CA VAL A 64 -9.88 6.05 -32.49
C VAL A 64 -8.90 5.04 -33.07
N LEU A 65 -8.94 4.81 -34.39
CA LEU A 65 -8.01 3.92 -35.08
C LEU A 65 -6.57 4.42 -34.94
N ILE A 66 -6.31 5.71 -35.19
CA ILE A 66 -4.98 6.31 -35.04
C ILE A 66 -4.48 6.20 -33.58
N ALA A 67 -5.33 6.55 -32.61
CA ALA A 67 -4.98 6.48 -31.19
C ALA A 67 -4.66 5.04 -30.76
N SER A 68 -5.43 4.05 -31.22
CA SER A 68 -5.20 2.63 -30.92
C SER A 68 -3.89 2.11 -31.52
N LEU A 69 -3.55 2.51 -32.76
CA LEU A 69 -2.28 2.16 -33.40
C LEU A 69 -1.09 2.77 -32.65
N LEU A 70 -1.18 4.04 -32.26
CA LEU A 70 -0.15 4.71 -31.47
C LEU A 70 0.06 4.01 -30.11
N TYR A 71 -1.02 3.67 -29.41
CA TYR A 71 -0.95 2.96 -28.14
C TYR A 71 -0.32 1.57 -28.28
N CYS A 72 -0.76 0.79 -29.29
CA CYS A 72 -0.18 -0.51 -29.61
C CYS A 72 1.31 -0.42 -29.98
N GLY A 73 1.69 0.60 -30.75
CA GLY A 73 3.08 0.89 -31.11
C GLY A 73 3.94 1.19 -29.89
N LYS A 74 3.53 2.14 -29.04
CA LYS A 74 4.26 2.49 -27.79
C LYS A 74 4.42 1.28 -26.88
N ARG A 75 3.38 0.47 -26.70
CA ARG A 75 3.44 -0.75 -25.88
C ARG A 75 4.41 -1.79 -26.46
N ARG A 76 4.39 -2.02 -27.78
CA ARG A 76 5.34 -2.94 -28.42
C ARG A 76 6.79 -2.47 -28.29
N ILE A 77 7.05 -1.17 -28.47
CA ILE A 77 8.39 -0.60 -28.33
C ILE A 77 8.86 -0.73 -26.88
N ALA A 78 8.03 -0.37 -25.90
CA ALA A 78 8.37 -0.49 -24.48
C ALA A 78 8.68 -1.92 -24.06
N ILE A 79 7.91 -2.91 -24.53
CA ILE A 79 8.17 -4.33 -24.27
C ILE A 79 9.49 -4.76 -24.92
N ARG A 80 9.75 -4.36 -26.17
CA ARG A 80 11.03 -4.66 -26.85
C ARG A 80 12.22 -4.07 -26.10
N LEU A 81 12.13 -2.81 -25.66
CA LEU A 81 13.19 -2.15 -24.90
C LEU A 81 13.40 -2.83 -23.53
N ARG A 82 12.33 -3.22 -22.83
CA ARG A 82 12.42 -3.99 -21.57
C ARG A 82 13.08 -5.36 -21.78
N LEU A 83 12.71 -6.07 -22.84
CA LEU A 83 13.33 -7.36 -23.18
C LEU A 83 14.79 -7.23 -23.62
N GLN A 84 15.17 -6.10 -24.23
CA GLN A 84 16.57 -5.81 -24.58
C GLN A 84 17.41 -5.44 -23.35
N ARG A 85 16.82 -4.85 -22.30
CA ARG A 85 17.51 -4.52 -21.04
C ARG A 85 17.80 -5.76 -20.18
N ILE A 86 17.05 -6.84 -20.34
CA ILE A 86 17.42 -8.14 -19.77
C ILE A 86 18.73 -8.56 -20.46
N SER A 87 19.82 -8.61 -19.70
CA SER A 87 21.15 -8.82 -20.25
C SER A 87 21.21 -10.11 -21.07
N LYS A 88 21.35 -9.95 -22.40
CA LYS A 88 21.68 -11.07 -23.30
C LYS A 88 23.06 -11.67 -23.01
N ALA A 89 23.83 -11.08 -22.08
CA ALA A 89 25.08 -11.62 -21.57
C ALA A 89 24.89 -12.99 -20.89
N ASN A 90 23.71 -13.27 -20.35
CA ASN A 90 23.32 -14.64 -19.98
C ASN A 90 22.72 -15.38 -21.18
N ARG A 91 23.48 -15.50 -22.27
CA ARG A 91 23.30 -16.69 -23.11
C ARG A 91 23.74 -17.83 -22.20
N ALA A 92 22.78 -18.56 -21.63
CA ALA A 92 23.07 -19.74 -20.84
C ALA A 92 23.98 -20.62 -21.70
N ILE A 93 25.27 -20.62 -21.37
CA ILE A 93 26.27 -21.43 -22.02
C ILE A 93 25.74 -22.86 -21.95
N GLY A 94 25.38 -23.44 -23.09
CA GLY A 94 24.91 -24.81 -23.12
C GLY A 94 26.08 -25.73 -22.75
N ARG A 95 25.79 -26.91 -22.17
CA ARG A 95 26.83 -27.93 -21.92
C ARG A 95 27.65 -28.31 -23.15
N GLY A 96 27.16 -28.03 -24.37
CA GLY A 96 27.86 -28.28 -25.63
C GLY A 96 28.66 -27.09 -26.19
N ASP A 97 28.57 -25.90 -25.59
CA ASP A 97 29.24 -24.70 -26.12
C ASP A 97 30.70 -24.58 -25.63
N LEU A 98 31.07 -25.29 -24.55
CA LEU A 98 32.39 -25.25 -23.91
C LEU A 98 32.86 -26.65 -23.49
N PRO A 99 34.18 -26.87 -23.33
CA PRO A 99 34.70 -28.09 -22.71
C PRO A 99 34.12 -28.30 -21.31
N GLU A 100 33.79 -29.55 -20.97
CA GLU A 100 33.10 -29.91 -19.71
C GLU A 100 33.83 -29.37 -18.47
N ALA A 101 35.17 -29.39 -18.46
CA ALA A 101 35.97 -28.85 -17.37
C ALA A 101 35.76 -27.34 -17.15
N VAL A 102 35.63 -26.56 -18.24
CA VAL A 102 35.39 -25.12 -18.16
C VAL A 102 33.96 -24.85 -17.71
N HIS A 103 32.99 -25.62 -18.24
CA HIS A 103 31.60 -25.51 -17.82
C HIS A 103 31.43 -25.80 -16.31
N GLN A 104 32.06 -26.86 -15.80
CA GLN A 104 32.05 -27.19 -14.38
C GLN A 104 32.70 -26.09 -13.53
N TYR A 105 33.83 -25.54 -13.96
CA TYR A 105 34.49 -24.45 -13.27
C TYR A 105 33.61 -23.19 -13.20
N VAL A 106 33.02 -22.76 -14.32
CA VAL A 106 32.11 -21.60 -14.36
C VAL A 106 30.88 -21.84 -13.48
N ALA A 107 30.28 -23.03 -13.52
CA ALA A 107 29.14 -23.37 -12.69
C ALA A 107 29.50 -23.31 -11.19
N GLN A 108 30.68 -23.80 -10.82
CA GLN A 108 31.17 -23.77 -9.45
C GLN A 108 31.41 -22.34 -8.96
N GLU A 109 32.09 -21.49 -9.73
CA GLU A 109 32.33 -20.09 -9.36
C GLU A 109 31.03 -19.26 -9.35
N TYR A 110 30.08 -19.59 -10.23
CA TYR A 110 28.75 -18.97 -10.20
C TYR A 110 27.99 -19.32 -8.92
N VAL A 111 27.95 -20.61 -8.54
CA VAL A 111 27.31 -21.06 -7.29
C VAL A 111 28.01 -20.43 -6.09
N ARG A 112 29.34 -20.40 -6.08
CA ARG A 112 30.13 -19.74 -5.03
C ARG A 112 29.78 -18.26 -4.91
N SER A 113 29.70 -17.54 -6.02
CA SER A 113 29.34 -16.12 -6.05
C SER A 113 27.92 -15.89 -5.55
N CYS A 114 26.98 -16.77 -5.89
CA CYS A 114 25.60 -16.72 -5.38
C CYS A 114 25.53 -16.99 -3.88
N LEU A 115 26.36 -17.91 -3.38
CA LEU A 115 26.41 -18.22 -1.96
C LEU A 115 27.04 -17.07 -1.17
N ILE A 116 28.14 -16.49 -1.66
CA ILE A 116 28.77 -15.32 -1.06
C ILE A 116 27.79 -14.14 -1.06
N SER A 117 27.08 -13.89 -2.17
CA SER A 117 26.12 -12.79 -2.23
C SER A 117 24.96 -13.00 -1.25
N PHE A 118 24.44 -14.22 -1.15
CA PHE A 118 23.40 -14.56 -0.20
C PHE A 118 23.86 -14.41 1.25
N GLU A 119 25.05 -14.92 1.59
CA GLU A 119 25.60 -14.83 2.95
C GLU A 119 25.98 -13.39 3.32
N SER A 120 26.39 -12.59 2.34
CA SER A 120 26.72 -11.17 2.52
C SER A 120 25.50 -10.27 2.74
N LEU A 121 24.28 -10.78 2.57
CA LEU A 121 23.09 -10.01 2.90
C LEU A 121 23.08 -9.72 4.40
N PRO A 122 22.85 -8.46 4.82
CA PRO A 122 22.85 -8.12 6.23
C PRO A 122 21.66 -8.81 6.90
N LYS A 123 21.96 -9.79 7.76
CA LYS A 123 20.95 -10.55 8.53
C LYS A 123 20.43 -9.73 9.71
N ASP A 124 21.31 -8.94 10.32
CA ASP A 124 21.00 -8.09 11.49
C ASP A 124 21.29 -6.62 11.19
N ALA A 125 20.54 -6.05 10.25
CA ALA A 125 20.64 -4.63 9.93
C ALA A 125 19.94 -3.80 11.04
N PHE A 126 20.69 -3.39 12.05
CA PHE A 126 20.22 -2.42 13.04
C PHE A 126 20.17 -1.02 12.43
N HIS A 127 19.03 -0.36 12.59
CA HIS A 127 18.84 1.04 12.25
C HIS A 127 18.42 1.78 13.52
N GLU A 128 18.99 2.95 13.76
CA GLU A 128 18.56 3.81 14.86
C GLU A 128 17.06 4.14 14.73
N GLY A 129 16.34 4.17 15.85
CA GLY A 129 14.87 4.34 15.89
C GLY A 129 14.06 3.06 15.59
N TRP A 130 14.72 1.94 15.30
CA TRP A 130 14.08 0.62 15.19
C TRP A 130 14.50 -0.30 16.34
N GLY A 131 13.58 -1.13 16.79
CA GLY A 131 13.92 -2.18 17.74
C GLY A 131 14.85 -3.22 17.13
N ARG A 132 15.83 -3.65 17.92
CA ARG A 132 16.85 -4.61 17.51
C ARG A 132 16.22 -5.97 17.15
N PRO A 133 16.68 -6.64 16.08
CA PRO A 133 16.20 -7.98 15.75
C PRO A 133 16.46 -8.92 16.93
N GLY A 134 15.45 -9.70 17.31
CA GLY A 134 15.51 -10.63 18.44
C GLY A 134 15.19 -10.05 19.82
N THR A 135 14.92 -8.74 19.95
CA THR A 135 14.38 -8.16 21.20
C THR A 135 12.85 -8.08 21.17
N LYS A 136 12.24 -7.69 22.30
CA LYS A 136 10.78 -7.50 22.43
C LYS A 136 10.20 -6.56 21.38
N TYR A 137 10.98 -5.58 20.91
CA TYR A 137 10.55 -4.58 19.94
C TYR A 137 11.08 -4.81 18.52
N SER A 138 11.54 -6.03 18.22
CA SER A 138 12.05 -6.41 16.90
C SER A 138 11.06 -6.02 15.79
N GLY A 139 11.51 -5.20 14.84
CA GLY A 139 10.70 -4.76 13.69
C GLY A 139 9.71 -3.63 13.99
N ILE A 140 9.72 -3.07 15.19
CA ILE A 140 8.93 -1.89 15.55
C ILE A 140 9.76 -0.63 15.31
N ARG A 141 9.18 0.34 14.59
CA ARG A 141 9.74 1.69 14.48
C ARG A 141 9.21 2.56 15.60
N PHE A 142 10.06 2.87 16.58
CA PHE A 142 9.68 3.51 17.83
C PHE A 142 8.89 4.80 17.64
N ARG A 143 9.41 5.73 16.82
CA ARG A 143 8.76 7.01 16.54
C ARG A 143 7.33 6.84 16.00
N ARG A 144 7.15 5.92 15.05
CA ARG A 144 5.84 5.68 14.43
C ARG A 144 4.89 5.00 15.41
N ALA A 145 5.36 3.94 16.06
CA ALA A 145 4.55 3.19 17.01
C ALA A 145 4.05 4.07 18.17
N LEU A 146 4.89 4.99 18.66
CA LEU A 146 4.48 5.94 19.69
C LEU A 146 3.45 6.95 19.17
N LEU A 147 3.64 7.51 17.97
CA LEU A 147 2.66 8.45 17.39
C LEU A 147 1.32 7.79 17.04
N ASP A 148 1.33 6.51 16.69
CA ASP A 148 0.13 5.72 16.39
C ASP A 148 -0.74 5.47 17.65
N THR A 149 -0.23 5.76 18.87
CA THR A 149 -1.05 5.70 20.11
C THR A 149 -2.00 6.89 20.28
N ILE A 150 -1.68 8.05 19.68
CA ILE A 150 -2.46 9.28 19.86
C ILE A 150 -3.93 9.10 19.47
N PRO A 151 -4.27 8.54 18.29
CA PRO A 151 -5.66 8.36 17.88
C PRO A 151 -6.42 7.39 18.81
N THR A 152 -5.73 6.39 19.37
CA THR A 152 -6.33 5.41 20.28
C THR A 152 -6.75 6.07 21.59
N ILE A 153 -5.85 6.85 22.20
CA ILE A 153 -6.15 7.62 23.42
C ILE A 153 -7.22 8.67 23.14
N ASP A 154 -7.14 9.36 21.99
CA ASP A 154 -8.14 10.36 21.59
C ASP A 154 -9.53 9.75 21.45
N ALA A 155 -9.65 8.58 20.84
CA ALA A 155 -10.92 7.86 20.73
C ALA A 155 -11.48 7.48 22.10
N LEU A 156 -10.66 7.01 23.03
CA LEU A 156 -11.09 6.69 24.40
C LEU A 156 -11.52 7.95 25.17
N ALA A 157 -10.80 9.05 25.02
CA ALA A 157 -11.15 10.32 25.65
C ALA A 157 -12.52 10.83 25.17
N HIS A 158 -12.84 10.70 23.88
CA HIS A 158 -14.16 11.06 23.34
C HIS A 158 -15.30 10.18 23.84
N VAL A 159 -15.02 8.92 24.24
CA VAL A 159 -16.04 8.05 24.84
C VAL A 159 -16.43 8.54 26.23
N ILE A 160 -15.45 8.98 27.03
CA ILE A 160 -15.67 9.44 28.41
C ILE A 160 -16.20 10.89 28.42
N ILE A 161 -15.64 11.74 27.55
CA ILE A 161 -16.00 13.15 27.42
C ILE A 161 -16.45 13.40 25.97
N PRO A 162 -17.75 13.26 25.66
CA PRO A 162 -18.26 13.46 24.29
C PRO A 162 -17.97 14.85 23.71
N THR A 163 -17.76 15.86 24.56
CA THR A 163 -17.42 17.23 24.17
C THR A 163 -15.92 17.48 24.04
N HIS A 164 -15.09 16.43 24.07
CA HIS A 164 -13.64 16.56 23.90
C HIS A 164 -13.31 17.19 22.54
N PRO A 165 -12.36 18.14 22.45
CA PRO A 165 -11.97 18.71 21.18
C PRO A 165 -11.32 17.68 20.26
N ILE A 166 -11.43 17.88 18.94
CA ILE A 166 -10.76 17.05 17.94
C ILE A 166 -9.24 17.27 18.00
N SER A 167 -8.46 16.19 17.92
CA SER A 167 -7.00 16.23 17.93
C SER A 167 -6.42 17.02 16.75
N LYS A 168 -5.48 17.92 17.06
CA LYS A 168 -4.73 18.71 16.07
C LYS A 168 -3.29 18.18 15.96
N PRO A 169 -2.74 18.00 14.74
CA PRO A 169 -1.41 17.43 14.55
C PRO A 169 -0.27 18.14 15.30
N HIS A 170 -0.38 19.47 15.45
CA HIS A 170 0.66 20.30 16.07
C HIS A 170 0.35 20.70 17.52
N ALA A 171 -0.80 20.30 18.07
CA ALA A 171 -1.10 20.59 19.47
C ALA A 171 -0.25 19.69 20.38
N ARG A 172 0.21 20.26 21.50
CA ARG A 172 0.81 19.46 22.59
C ARG A 172 -0.23 18.55 23.20
N MET A 173 0.16 17.32 23.52
CA MET A 173 -0.73 16.31 24.09
C MET A 173 -1.22 16.76 25.45
N LEU A 174 -0.36 17.41 26.25
CA LEU A 174 -0.75 17.98 27.55
C LEU A 174 -1.91 18.99 27.42
N HIS A 175 -1.89 19.85 26.40
CA HIS A 175 -2.96 20.84 26.19
C HIS A 175 -4.24 20.21 25.62
N HIS A 176 -4.08 19.23 24.74
CA HIS A 176 -5.19 18.51 24.11
C HIS A 176 -5.97 17.71 25.15
N PHE A 177 -5.25 16.96 25.98
CA PHE A 177 -5.78 16.06 26.99
C PHE A 177 -5.94 16.70 28.38
N ARG A 178 -5.93 18.04 28.48
CA ARG A 178 -6.05 18.73 29.78
C ARG A 178 -7.31 18.33 30.58
N PHE A 179 -8.37 17.93 29.87
CA PHE A 179 -9.66 17.61 30.47
C PHE A 179 -9.69 16.23 31.12
N ILE A 180 -8.84 15.31 30.65
CA ILE A 180 -8.66 13.99 31.26
C ILE A 180 -7.59 14.00 32.35
N LEU A 181 -6.80 15.07 32.46
CA LEU A 181 -5.73 15.20 33.45
C LEU A 181 -6.20 14.92 34.90
N PRO A 182 -7.39 15.37 35.36
CA PRO A 182 -7.86 15.08 36.72
C PRO A 182 -8.22 13.61 36.96
N LEU A 183 -8.39 12.80 35.91
CA LEU A 183 -8.73 11.38 36.00
C LEU A 183 -7.49 10.49 36.12
N LEU A 184 -6.29 11.06 35.90
CA LEU A 184 -5.05 10.30 35.88
C LEU A 184 -4.39 10.29 37.27
N PRO A 185 -3.73 9.18 37.64
CA PRO A 185 -2.95 9.12 38.86
C PRO A 185 -1.81 10.13 38.82
N VAL A 186 -1.41 10.56 40.01
CA VAL A 186 -0.30 11.49 40.21
C VAL A 186 0.80 10.74 40.95
N ASP A 187 2.01 10.82 40.41
CA ASP A 187 3.19 10.21 41.01
C ASP A 187 3.70 11.02 42.21
N GLU A 188 4.71 10.48 42.92
CA GLU A 188 5.34 11.13 44.08
C GLU A 188 5.88 12.55 43.77
N ASP A 189 6.28 12.79 42.52
CA ASP A 189 6.77 14.07 42.02
C ASP A 189 5.67 15.06 41.61
N GLY A 190 4.39 14.68 41.76
CA GLY A 190 3.27 15.51 41.31
C GLY A 190 3.04 15.49 39.78
N LEU A 191 3.74 14.61 39.05
CA LEU A 191 3.60 14.42 37.61
C LEU A 191 2.56 13.34 37.31
N THR A 192 1.87 13.50 36.20
CA THR A 192 0.93 12.49 35.69
C THR A 192 1.54 11.75 34.50
N PRO A 193 1.03 10.54 34.17
CA PRO A 193 1.43 9.81 32.96
C PRO A 193 1.35 10.67 31.68
N LEU A 194 0.43 11.64 31.63
CA LEU A 194 0.31 12.57 30.51
C LEU A 194 1.54 13.46 30.32
N HIS A 195 2.29 13.79 31.38
CA HIS A 195 3.51 14.58 31.27
C HIS A 195 4.64 13.78 30.62
N TYR A 196 4.82 12.52 31.03
CA TYR A 196 5.78 11.60 30.41
C TYR A 196 5.40 11.28 28.96
N TYR A 197 4.11 11.13 28.69
CA TYR A 197 3.61 10.94 27.33
C TYR A 197 3.83 12.17 26.45
N ASP A 198 3.52 13.39 26.92
CA ASP A 198 3.74 14.61 26.14
C ASP A 198 5.22 14.81 25.82
N SER A 199 6.13 14.59 26.77
CA SER A 199 7.57 14.73 26.54
C SER A 199 8.08 13.75 25.49
N ALA A 200 7.68 12.47 25.57
CA ALA A 200 8.05 11.46 24.59
C ALA A 200 7.48 11.77 23.19
N ILE A 201 6.25 12.30 23.11
CA ILE A 201 5.64 12.71 21.83
C ILE A 201 6.34 13.94 21.25
N GLN A 202 6.78 14.90 22.07
CA GLN A 202 7.56 16.04 21.58
C GLN A 202 8.90 15.60 21.01
N LEU A 203 9.59 14.67 21.68
CA LEU A 203 10.82 14.07 21.17
C LEU A 203 10.57 13.34 19.85
N ALA A 204 9.49 12.55 19.76
CA ALA A 204 9.13 11.84 18.54
C ALA A 204 8.77 12.76 17.36
N ARG A 205 8.17 13.94 17.61
CA ARG A 205 7.75 14.90 16.57
C ARG A 205 8.86 15.84 16.13
N ASN A 206 9.59 16.39 17.11
CA ASN A 206 10.48 17.53 16.90
C ASN A 206 11.95 17.22 17.19
N GLY A 207 12.27 16.01 17.66
CA GLY A 207 13.64 15.61 17.92
C GLY A 207 14.48 15.50 16.65
N ASP A 208 15.68 16.07 16.68
CA ASP A 208 16.65 16.01 15.58
C ASP A 208 17.16 14.58 15.34
N GLY A 209 17.25 13.76 16.40
CA GLY A 209 17.68 12.36 16.38
C GLY A 209 16.52 11.36 16.37
N GLU A 210 16.81 10.10 16.03
CA GLU A 210 15.84 9.00 16.16
C GLU A 210 15.57 8.67 17.63
N LEU A 211 14.34 8.23 17.94
CA LEU A 211 13.90 7.98 19.32
C LEU A 211 14.62 6.75 19.91
N ALA A 212 15.20 6.89 21.09
CA ALA A 212 15.89 5.79 21.76
C ALA A 212 14.89 4.77 22.37
N GLU A 213 15.36 3.55 22.63
CA GLU A 213 14.51 2.46 23.15
C GLU A 213 13.97 2.79 24.55
N ASN A 214 14.80 3.33 25.44
CA ASN A 214 14.39 3.76 26.78
C ASN A 214 13.35 4.89 26.77
N GLU A 215 13.52 5.87 25.87
CA GLU A 215 12.56 6.97 25.70
C GLU A 215 11.23 6.47 25.14
N PHE A 216 11.30 5.51 24.20
CA PHE A 216 10.13 4.82 23.68
C PHE A 216 9.41 4.03 24.76
N GLU A 217 10.14 3.26 25.59
CA GLU A 217 9.54 2.49 26.68
C GLU A 217 8.83 3.38 27.70
N ALA A 218 9.44 4.50 28.09
CA ALA A 218 8.81 5.46 29.00
C ALA A 218 7.53 6.07 28.38
N GLY A 219 7.60 6.54 27.13
CA GLY A 219 6.45 7.12 26.45
C GLY A 219 5.33 6.13 26.18
N PHE A 220 5.68 4.91 25.74
CA PHE A 220 4.71 3.86 25.44
C PHE A 220 4.09 3.30 26.73
N GLY A 221 4.86 3.16 27.81
CA GLY A 221 4.34 2.79 29.12
C GLY A 221 3.33 3.82 29.65
N ALA A 222 3.67 5.11 29.57
CA ALA A 222 2.75 6.18 29.94
C ALA A 222 1.47 6.19 29.08
N ALA A 223 1.58 5.90 27.78
CA ALA A 223 0.42 5.75 26.90
C ALA A 223 -0.50 4.61 27.36
N GLN A 224 0.08 3.44 27.69
CA GLN A 224 -0.67 2.28 28.19
C GLN A 224 -1.36 2.56 29.52
N GLU A 225 -0.71 3.31 30.40
CA GLU A 225 -1.30 3.71 31.68
C GLU A 225 -2.50 4.64 31.49
N ILE A 226 -2.38 5.64 30.61
CA ILE A 226 -3.51 6.51 30.24
C ILE A 226 -4.66 5.68 29.67
N GLU A 227 -4.37 4.78 28.70
CA GLU A 227 -5.39 3.91 28.12
C GLU A 227 -6.07 3.03 29.17
N LYS A 228 -5.31 2.52 30.14
CA LYS A 228 -5.84 1.72 31.25
C LYS A 228 -6.78 2.54 32.11
N CYS A 229 -6.35 3.72 32.59
CA CYS A 229 -7.19 4.59 33.42
C CYS A 229 -8.48 5.00 32.70
N LEU A 230 -8.40 5.36 31.41
CA LEU A 230 -9.59 5.72 30.63
C LEU A 230 -10.53 4.52 30.45
N ASN A 231 -10.01 3.32 30.22
CA ASN A 231 -10.85 2.12 30.14
C ASN A 231 -11.49 1.76 31.48
N GLU A 232 -10.80 1.94 32.60
CA GLU A 232 -11.36 1.75 33.95
C GLU A 232 -12.52 2.73 34.18
N CYS A 233 -12.32 4.03 33.92
CA CYS A 233 -13.41 5.02 34.02
C CYS A 233 -14.60 4.67 33.11
N ARG A 234 -14.34 4.16 31.90
CA ARG A 234 -15.40 3.74 30.98
C ARG A 234 -16.19 2.54 31.54
N LEU A 235 -15.52 1.57 32.17
CA LEU A 235 -16.18 0.41 32.77
C LEU A 235 -17.03 0.83 33.97
N GLU A 236 -16.51 1.69 34.85
CA GLU A 236 -17.26 2.26 35.98
C GLU A 236 -18.55 2.95 35.52
N MET A 237 -18.47 3.77 34.45
CA MET A 237 -19.65 4.43 33.87
C MET A 237 -20.71 3.44 33.34
N LEU A 238 -20.28 2.30 32.79
CA LEU A 238 -21.20 1.26 32.29
C LEU A 238 -21.85 0.48 33.44
N GLU A 239 -21.09 0.18 34.50
CA GLU A 239 -21.60 -0.49 35.71
C GLU A 239 -22.65 0.39 36.42
N ASP A 240 -22.37 1.67 36.61
CA ASP A 240 -23.32 2.64 37.19
C ASP A 240 -24.61 2.78 36.38
N SER A 241 -24.50 2.73 35.04
CA SER A 241 -25.68 2.79 34.16
C SER A 241 -26.55 1.53 34.27
N SER A 242 -25.94 0.36 34.53
CA SER A 242 -26.66 -0.92 34.66
C SER A 242 -27.40 -1.04 36.00
N THR A 243 -26.78 -0.58 37.10
CA THR A 243 -27.38 -0.64 38.44
C THR A 243 -28.58 0.30 38.60
N GLN A 244 -28.60 1.43 37.89
CA GLN A 244 -29.75 2.35 37.88
C GLN A 244 -30.99 1.77 37.18
N LEU A 245 -30.82 0.91 36.17
CA LEU A 245 -31.93 0.27 35.46
C LEU A 245 -32.59 -0.84 36.29
N ASP A 246 -31.81 -1.60 37.05
CA ASP A 246 -32.36 -2.64 37.94
C ASP A 246 -33.11 -2.02 39.14
N GLY A 247 -32.61 -0.90 39.69
CA GLY A 247 -33.26 -0.19 40.79
C GLY A 247 -34.59 0.49 40.44
N THR A 248 -34.83 0.81 39.16
CA THR A 248 -36.08 1.45 38.70
C THR A 248 -37.15 0.44 38.25
N SER A 249 -36.81 -0.85 38.15
CA SER A 249 -37.76 -1.92 37.81
C SER A 249 -38.52 -2.51 39.02
N LEU A 250 -38.23 -2.02 40.24
CA LEU A 250 -38.80 -2.50 41.51
C LEU A 250 -39.80 -1.52 42.18
N THR A 251 -40.34 -0.55 41.44
CA THR A 251 -41.47 0.31 41.85
C THR A 251 -42.59 0.23 40.85
#